data_AF-A0AAE9IPU8-F1
#
_entry.id   AF-A0AAE9IPU8-F1
#
_cell.length_a   1.000
_cell.length_b   1.000
_cell.length_c   1.000
_cell.angle_alpha   90.00
_cell.angle_beta   90.00
_cell.angle_gamma   90.00
#
_symmetry.space_group_name_H-M   'P 1'
#
loop_
_entity.id
_entity.type
_entity.pdbx_description
1 polymer ?
#
loop_
_entity_poly.entity_id
_entity_poly.type
_entity_poly.pdbx_seq_one_letter_code
_entity_poly.pdbx_strand_id
1 'polypeptide(L)'
;MMPFNTDFSFFVNNKNNNKPSVKLLPLSNRRTSSLANNNLTPDSGSFFFNGTPSEDTFFPLDRGQNSFVASSEFAEPARTEITLQNVVVKEQLINFAMDRHGVKFLEIHYPTDANNDLHRAVFEKLTESMSLFGGLCKNSNGNFIIQKLVEFATLDEQKVLLQRMVECGLADMCKDKFACRVVQIAVQKFDRSVVTDLIKALHSSDLVDICTDQTSIHAMQRIVRHLPVDIWTFFVEFLYSGDNLMAVCRDKYGCRLVQQVIDRLSENSKAPCFNARLQLLHTLMSCVVRNCYRLSSNEFANYVVQYAIKSSGIMEMYRDMIIDKCLLRNLLSMSQDKYASHVIEGAFIFAPPSLLTEMMTEIFDGYVKDHGTNRDALDILLFHQYGNYVVQQMITICTSALMGKEERRLSPSDLGMYAAWYEKIRCRVERHSSRLERFSSGKKIIDSLQKLPSITSPKPLPPRDLSLLEMTAQLDVMFPSFLSNPLMF
;
A
#
# COMPACT_ATOMS: atom_id res chain seq x y z
N MET A 1 -25.47 6.11 23.76
CA MET A 1 -24.83 4.78 23.68
C MET A 1 -25.93 3.76 23.47
N MET A 2 -26.11 3.30 22.24
CA MET A 2 -26.90 2.11 21.93
C MET A 2 -25.94 1.03 21.42
N PRO A 3 -26.08 -0.24 21.83
CA PRO A 3 -25.21 -1.30 21.36
C PRO A 3 -25.56 -1.64 19.91
N PHE A 4 -24.55 -1.69 19.05
CA PHE A 4 -24.68 -2.15 17.67
C PHE A 4 -24.99 -3.64 17.66
N ASN A 5 -26.15 -3.98 17.10
CA ASN A 5 -26.55 -5.34 16.79
C ASN A 5 -25.67 -5.85 15.65
N THR A 6 -24.79 -6.81 15.95
CA THR A 6 -23.91 -7.48 15.00
C THR A 6 -24.69 -8.57 14.27
N ASP A 7 -25.65 -8.17 13.44
CA ASP A 7 -26.45 -9.11 12.66
C ASP A 7 -25.64 -9.59 11.43
N PHE A 8 -24.73 -10.53 11.67
CA PHE A 8 -23.91 -11.25 10.66
C PHE A 8 -24.69 -12.42 10.01
N SER A 9 -26.01 -12.35 9.99
CA SER A 9 -26.89 -13.48 9.65
C SER A 9 -26.96 -13.83 8.14
N PHE A 10 -26.28 -13.10 7.25
CA PHE A 10 -26.31 -13.38 5.81
C PHE A 10 -25.35 -14.49 5.31
N PHE A 11 -24.53 -15.09 6.19
CA PHE A 11 -23.60 -16.17 5.81
C PHE A 11 -23.61 -17.37 6.78
N VAL A 12 -24.69 -17.59 7.52
CA VAL A 12 -24.86 -18.83 8.28
C VAL A 12 -25.44 -19.89 7.34
N ASN A 13 -24.61 -20.84 6.91
CA ASN A 13 -25.14 -22.13 6.47
C ASN A 13 -24.34 -23.29 7.06
N ASN A 14 -25.11 -24.31 7.44
CA ASN A 14 -24.83 -25.44 8.32
C ASN A 14 -23.40 -26.03 8.36
N LYS A 15 -22.86 -26.13 9.58
CA LYS A 15 -21.80 -27.10 9.91
C LYS A 15 -22.37 -28.52 9.84
N ASN A 16 -22.25 -29.18 8.69
CA ASN A 16 -22.28 -30.64 8.61
C ASN A 16 -20.85 -31.15 8.45
N ASN A 17 -20.34 -31.78 9.50
CA ASN A 17 -19.04 -32.44 9.56
C ASN A 17 -19.04 -33.73 8.75
N ASN A 18 -18.80 -33.63 7.44
CA ASN A 18 -18.25 -34.71 6.61
C ASN A 18 -17.56 -34.08 5.40
N LYS A 19 -16.24 -33.83 5.49
CA LYS A 19 -15.45 -33.18 4.43
C LYS A 19 -14.83 -34.22 3.48
N PRO A 20 -15.04 -34.12 2.15
CA PRO A 20 -14.37 -34.97 1.18
C PRO A 20 -12.94 -34.48 0.92
N SER A 21 -12.02 -35.42 0.66
CA SER A 21 -10.62 -35.14 0.29
C SER A 21 -10.54 -34.46 -1.09
N VAL A 22 -9.67 -33.44 -1.22
CA VAL A 22 -9.44 -32.73 -2.50
C VAL A 22 -8.42 -33.51 -3.33
N LYS A 23 -8.78 -33.87 -4.58
CA LYS A 23 -7.92 -34.62 -5.50
C LYS A 23 -6.82 -33.74 -6.09
N LEU A 24 -5.60 -34.27 -6.16
CA LEU A 24 -4.50 -33.71 -6.94
C LEU A 24 -4.90 -33.69 -8.43
N LEU A 25 -4.86 -32.52 -9.07
CA LEU A 25 -5.03 -32.43 -10.53
C LEU A 25 -3.75 -32.92 -11.23
N PRO A 26 -3.87 -33.67 -12.34
CA PRO A 26 -2.71 -34.23 -13.03
C PRO A 26 -1.84 -33.16 -13.70
N LEU A 27 -0.52 -33.36 -13.59
CA LEU A 27 0.51 -32.56 -14.24
C LEU A 27 0.29 -32.53 -15.77
N SER A 28 -0.11 -31.37 -16.29
CA SER A 28 -0.18 -31.14 -17.73
C SER A 28 1.23 -30.96 -18.29
N ASN A 29 1.77 -32.00 -18.93
CA ASN A 29 3.00 -31.93 -19.70
C ASN A 29 2.83 -30.98 -20.91
N ARG A 30 3.36 -29.76 -20.82
CA ARG A 30 3.69 -28.96 -22.01
C ARG A 30 5.20 -28.99 -22.26
N ARG A 31 5.64 -29.88 -23.15
CA ARG A 31 6.84 -29.73 -24.00
C ARG A 31 6.34 -29.16 -25.34
N THR A 32 6.96 -28.27 -26.11
CA THR A 32 8.28 -27.60 -26.17
C THR A 32 8.15 -26.55 -27.28
N SER A 33 8.84 -25.40 -27.21
CA SER A 33 9.75 -24.92 -28.28
C SER A 33 10.30 -23.51 -28.03
N SER A 34 11.59 -23.38 -28.33
CA SER A 34 12.31 -22.16 -28.73
C SER A 34 12.51 -21.04 -27.70
N LEU A 35 13.68 -21.02 -27.07
CA LEU A 35 14.39 -19.76 -26.78
C LEU A 35 15.90 -19.97 -26.92
N ALA A 36 16.46 -19.28 -27.90
CA ALA A 36 17.87 -19.05 -28.07
C ALA A 36 18.41 -18.16 -26.94
N ASN A 37 19.72 -18.33 -26.69
CA ASN A 37 20.60 -17.53 -25.86
C ASN A 37 20.14 -16.09 -25.57
N ASN A 38 20.15 -15.73 -24.28
CA ASN A 38 20.93 -14.57 -23.83
C ASN A 38 21.22 -14.68 -22.33
N ASN A 39 22.52 -14.63 -22.02
CA ASN A 39 23.09 -14.56 -20.68
C ASN A 39 22.78 -13.19 -20.05
N LEU A 40 22.06 -13.15 -18.93
CA LEU A 40 22.18 -12.07 -17.94
C LEU A 40 21.99 -12.66 -16.53
N THR A 41 22.92 -12.32 -15.66
CA THR A 41 23.06 -12.71 -14.26
C THR A 41 21.92 -12.21 -13.38
N PRO A 42 21.57 -12.90 -12.26
CA PRO A 42 20.49 -12.48 -11.38
C PRO A 42 21.02 -11.56 -10.28
N ASP A 43 20.64 -10.29 -10.29
CA ASP A 43 20.84 -9.43 -9.13
C ASP A 43 19.58 -9.38 -8.28
N SER A 44 19.78 -9.70 -7.01
CA SER A 44 18.74 -9.86 -5.99
C SER A 44 18.65 -8.54 -5.25
N GLY A 45 17.65 -7.72 -5.58
CA GLY A 45 17.45 -6.41 -4.97
C GLY A 45 16.02 -6.23 -4.50
N SER A 46 15.86 -6.11 -3.19
CA SER A 46 14.67 -5.69 -2.46
C SER A 46 14.04 -4.41 -3.05
N PHE A 47 12.83 -4.50 -3.60
CA PHE A 47 12.02 -3.34 -3.92
C PHE A 47 11.17 -2.92 -2.71
N PHE A 48 11.80 -2.26 -1.74
CA PHE A 48 11.12 -1.37 -0.80
C PHE A 48 11.23 0.06 -1.36
N PHE A 49 10.14 0.57 -1.91
CA PHE A 49 10.01 2.02 -2.17
C PHE A 49 9.17 2.63 -1.05
N ASN A 50 9.86 3.10 0.00
CA ASN A 50 9.30 4.07 0.92
C ASN A 50 9.43 5.45 0.26
N GLY A 51 8.30 6.05 -0.13
CA GLY A 51 8.25 7.41 -0.63
C GLY A 51 8.10 8.39 0.54
N THR A 52 9.17 9.11 0.86
CA THR A 52 9.15 10.38 1.60
C THR A 52 9.41 11.55 0.63
N PRO A 53 8.93 12.76 0.96
CA PRO A 53 8.84 13.87 0.01
C PRO A 53 10.21 14.52 -0.20
N SER A 54 10.53 14.83 -1.45
CA SER A 54 11.75 15.54 -1.85
C SER A 54 11.61 17.05 -1.61
N GLU A 55 12.29 17.54 -0.57
CA GLU A 55 12.71 18.93 -0.41
C GLU A 55 14.14 19.13 -0.97
N ASP A 56 14.33 20.29 -1.60
CA ASP A 56 15.55 21.10 -1.72
C ASP A 56 16.86 20.50 -2.26
N THR A 57 17.06 20.68 -3.58
CA THR A 57 18.40 20.75 -4.18
C THR A 57 18.97 22.17 -4.07
N PHE A 58 19.79 22.40 -3.05
CA PHE A 58 20.76 23.50 -2.97
C PHE A 58 21.99 23.16 -3.81
N PHE A 59 22.43 24.06 -4.70
CA PHE A 59 23.75 23.98 -5.34
C PHE A 59 24.74 24.95 -4.65
N PRO A 60 26.05 24.64 -4.61
CA PRO A 60 27.02 25.34 -3.77
C PRO A 60 27.50 26.66 -4.40
N LEU A 61 27.65 27.69 -3.56
CA LEU A 61 28.34 28.94 -3.87
C LEU A 61 29.86 28.72 -3.79
N ASP A 62 30.55 28.88 -4.92
CA ASP A 62 32.00 28.91 -4.98
C ASP A 62 32.51 30.33 -4.72
N ARG A 63 33.45 30.47 -3.78
CA ARG A 63 34.12 31.72 -3.40
C ARG A 63 35.34 31.89 -4.29
N GLY A 64 35.31 32.86 -5.19
CA GLY A 64 36.48 33.36 -5.90
C GLY A 64 36.61 34.87 -5.72
N GLN A 65 37.51 35.30 -4.84
CA GLN A 65 38.04 36.66 -4.83
C GLN A 65 38.81 36.91 -6.12
N ASN A 66 38.51 38.00 -6.83
CA ASN A 66 39.52 38.76 -7.57
C ASN A 66 39.07 40.21 -7.70
N SER A 67 39.80 41.07 -7.01
CA SER A 67 39.82 42.51 -7.13
C SER A 67 40.47 42.93 -8.44
N PHE A 68 39.75 43.66 -9.29
CA PHE A 68 40.36 44.56 -10.27
C PHE A 68 39.55 45.85 -10.33
N VAL A 69 40.20 46.93 -9.93
CA VAL A 69 39.73 48.31 -10.10
C VAL A 69 40.11 48.73 -11.52
N ALA A 70 39.12 49.05 -12.34
CA ALA A 70 39.31 49.80 -13.57
C ALA A 70 38.11 50.74 -13.77
N SER A 71 38.39 52.02 -13.60
CA SER A 71 37.49 53.14 -13.83
C SER A 71 37.10 53.21 -15.31
N SER A 72 35.80 53.33 -15.60
CA SER A 72 35.31 53.87 -16.86
C SER A 72 33.85 54.30 -16.69
N GLU A 73 33.63 55.62 -16.67
CA GLU A 73 32.33 56.24 -16.84
C GLU A 73 31.77 55.86 -18.22
N PHE A 74 30.84 54.91 -18.24
CA PHE A 74 29.83 54.81 -19.28
C PHE A 74 28.49 54.72 -18.57
N ALA A 75 27.61 55.68 -18.81
CA ALA A 75 26.23 55.62 -18.38
C ALA A 75 25.60 54.34 -18.95
N GLU A 76 25.35 53.33 -18.10
CA GLU A 76 24.44 52.25 -18.47
C GLU A 76 23.09 52.89 -18.81
N PRO A 77 22.46 52.56 -19.95
CA PRO A 77 21.07 52.94 -20.16
C PRO A 77 20.28 52.32 -19.00
N ALA A 78 19.51 53.14 -18.29
CA ALA A 78 18.73 52.71 -17.14
C ALA A 78 18.03 51.38 -17.47
N ARG A 79 18.52 50.26 -16.91
CA ARG A 79 17.85 48.97 -17.04
C ARG A 79 16.48 49.17 -16.43
N THR A 80 15.48 49.33 -17.29
CA THR A 80 14.11 49.57 -16.84
C THR A 80 13.72 48.29 -16.10
N GLU A 81 13.61 48.37 -14.78
CA GLU A 81 13.23 47.22 -13.96
C GLU A 81 11.87 46.72 -14.46
N ILE A 82 11.85 45.46 -14.92
CA ILE A 82 10.62 44.87 -15.45
C ILE A 82 9.71 44.61 -14.26
N THR A 83 8.55 45.25 -14.25
CA THR A 83 7.51 45.04 -13.22
C THR A 83 6.35 44.25 -13.81
N LEU A 84 5.57 43.57 -12.97
CA LEU A 84 4.37 42.87 -13.42
C LEU A 84 3.37 43.83 -14.09
N GLN A 85 3.23 45.05 -13.54
CA GLN A 85 2.41 46.10 -14.16
C GLN A 85 2.86 46.41 -15.60
N ASN A 86 4.17 46.52 -15.84
CA ASN A 86 4.70 46.76 -17.18
C ASN A 86 4.41 45.60 -18.13
N VAL A 87 4.47 44.34 -17.64
CA VAL A 87 4.15 43.15 -18.44
C VAL A 87 2.66 43.12 -18.83
N VAL A 88 1.77 43.44 -17.90
CA VAL A 88 0.31 43.48 -18.13
C VAL A 88 -0.04 44.61 -19.11
N VAL A 89 0.43 45.84 -18.87
CA VAL A 89 0.11 47.02 -19.70
C VAL A 89 0.66 46.88 -21.12
N LYS A 90 1.79 46.20 -21.31
CA LYS A 90 2.39 45.94 -22.63
C LYS A 90 1.87 44.67 -23.31
N GLU A 91 0.84 44.04 -22.74
CA GLU A 91 0.22 42.81 -23.24
C GLU A 91 1.21 41.63 -23.45
N GLN A 92 2.28 41.59 -22.65
CA GLN A 92 3.33 40.56 -22.76
C GLN A 92 3.09 39.32 -21.89
N LEU A 93 1.96 39.26 -21.18
CA LEU A 93 1.71 38.22 -20.18
C LEU A 93 1.78 36.80 -20.75
N ILE A 94 1.20 36.57 -21.94
CA ILE A 94 1.22 35.26 -22.59
C ILE A 94 2.65 34.89 -23.02
N ASN A 95 3.39 35.83 -23.59
CA ASN A 95 4.79 35.62 -23.99
C ASN A 95 5.66 35.24 -22.78
N PHE A 96 5.45 35.92 -21.65
CA PHE A 96 6.13 35.60 -20.41
C PHE A 96 5.72 34.22 -19.88
N ALA A 97 4.43 33.89 -19.87
CA ALA A 97 3.94 32.59 -19.40
C ALA A 97 4.47 31.40 -20.23
N MET A 98 4.72 31.61 -21.53
CA MET A 98 5.24 30.59 -22.43
C MET A 98 6.78 30.48 -22.38
N ASP A 99 7.47 31.49 -21.86
CA ASP A 99 8.93 31.51 -21.69
C ASP A 99 9.39 30.95 -20.33
N ARG A 100 10.55 30.29 -20.31
CA ARG A 100 11.09 29.63 -19.10
C ARG A 100 11.48 30.64 -18.01
N HIS A 101 12.02 31.80 -18.37
CA HIS A 101 12.40 32.84 -17.43
C HIS A 101 11.22 33.77 -17.14
N GLY A 102 10.41 34.04 -18.17
CA GLY A 102 9.17 34.80 -18.05
C GLY A 102 8.21 34.19 -17.04
N VAL A 103 7.97 32.87 -17.06
CA VAL A 103 7.02 32.26 -16.12
C VAL A 103 7.53 32.34 -14.68
N LYS A 104 8.83 32.15 -14.46
CA LYS A 104 9.44 32.31 -13.12
C LYS A 104 9.28 33.73 -12.60
N PHE A 105 9.46 34.72 -13.48
CA PHE A 105 9.18 36.12 -13.13
C PHE A 105 7.70 36.29 -12.73
N LEU A 106 6.76 35.75 -13.51
CA LEU A 106 5.34 35.84 -13.18
C LEU A 106 5.00 35.16 -11.85
N GLU A 107 5.57 33.99 -11.56
CA GLU A 107 5.33 33.28 -10.30
C GLU A 107 5.86 34.04 -9.07
N ILE A 108 7.07 34.61 -9.16
CA ILE A 108 7.71 35.35 -8.07
C ILE A 108 6.95 36.64 -7.77
N HIS A 109 6.47 37.32 -8.81
CA HIS A 109 5.81 38.61 -8.68
C HIS A 109 4.27 38.52 -8.66
N TYR A 110 3.71 37.31 -8.61
CA TYR A 110 2.26 37.11 -8.58
C TYR A 110 1.64 37.75 -7.32
N PRO A 111 0.61 38.62 -7.44
CA PRO A 111 0.00 39.24 -6.28
C PRO A 111 -0.84 38.21 -5.51
N THR A 112 -0.48 37.98 -4.25
CA THR A 112 -1.13 37.00 -3.38
C THR A 112 -2.41 37.50 -2.74
N ASP A 113 -2.63 38.82 -2.69
CA ASP A 113 -3.89 39.42 -2.30
C ASP A 113 -4.87 39.38 -3.48
N ALA A 114 -5.97 38.65 -3.32
CA ALA A 114 -7.01 38.50 -4.32
C ALA A 114 -7.73 39.82 -4.66
N ASN A 115 -7.69 40.83 -3.79
CA ASN A 115 -8.27 42.14 -4.08
C ASN A 115 -7.36 43.03 -4.95
N ASN A 116 -6.14 42.58 -5.23
CA ASN A 116 -5.18 43.34 -6.01
C ASN A 116 -5.61 43.45 -7.48
N ASP A 117 -5.59 44.65 -8.06
CA ASP A 117 -6.01 44.85 -9.44
C ASP A 117 -5.11 44.10 -10.46
N LEU A 118 -3.82 43.91 -10.16
CA LEU A 118 -2.94 43.07 -10.97
C LEU A 118 -3.30 41.59 -10.89
N HIS A 119 -3.77 41.11 -9.72
CA HIS A 119 -4.26 39.73 -9.60
C HIS A 119 -5.41 39.52 -10.56
N ARG A 120 -6.42 40.39 -10.49
CA ARG A 120 -7.61 40.35 -11.35
C ARG A 120 -7.22 40.44 -12.83
N ALA A 121 -6.37 41.38 -13.22
CA ALA A 121 -5.94 41.55 -14.60
C ALA A 121 -5.18 40.33 -15.15
N VAL A 122 -4.31 39.71 -14.34
CA VAL A 122 -3.59 38.49 -14.73
C VAL A 122 -4.58 37.31 -14.84
N PHE A 123 -5.48 37.16 -13.88
CA PHE A 123 -6.49 36.11 -13.87
C PHE A 123 -7.40 36.20 -15.10
N GLU A 124 -8.00 37.35 -15.35
CA GLU A 124 -8.89 37.61 -16.49
C GLU A 124 -8.18 37.32 -17.81
N LYS A 125 -6.94 37.81 -17.96
CA LYS A 125 -6.18 37.62 -19.21
C LYS A 125 -5.82 36.17 -19.46
N LEU A 126 -5.36 35.42 -18.46
CA LEU A 126 -4.93 34.04 -18.63
C LEU A 126 -6.10 33.04 -18.69
N THR A 127 -7.30 33.46 -18.29
CA THR A 127 -8.54 32.66 -18.36
C THR A 127 -9.52 33.16 -19.43
N GLU A 128 -9.12 34.13 -20.27
CA GLU A 128 -10.01 34.82 -21.22
C GLU A 128 -10.70 33.87 -22.21
N SER A 129 -9.99 32.82 -22.63
CA SER A 129 -10.51 31.83 -23.58
C SER A 129 -10.07 30.41 -23.23
N MET A 130 -10.90 29.43 -23.60
CA MET A 130 -10.61 28.01 -23.44
C MET A 130 -9.30 27.60 -24.13
N SER A 131 -9.05 28.10 -25.34
CA SER A 131 -7.84 27.75 -26.11
C SER A 131 -6.56 28.25 -25.44
N LEU A 132 -6.56 29.48 -24.94
CA LEU A 132 -5.41 30.03 -24.21
C LEU A 132 -5.18 29.27 -22.90
N PHE A 133 -6.22 29.15 -22.08
CA PHE A 133 -6.13 28.48 -20.78
C PHE A 133 -5.67 27.03 -20.92
N GLY A 134 -6.28 26.27 -21.83
CA GLY A 134 -5.91 24.89 -22.12
C GLY A 134 -4.48 24.78 -22.67
N GLY A 135 -4.08 25.71 -23.55
CA GLY A 135 -2.72 25.79 -24.08
C GLY A 135 -1.68 26.03 -22.98
N LEU A 136 -1.96 26.91 -22.02
CA LEU A 136 -1.09 27.18 -20.88
C LEU A 136 -1.01 25.98 -19.93
N CYS A 137 -2.14 25.33 -19.63
CA CYS A 137 -2.17 24.14 -18.78
C CYS A 137 -1.30 23.01 -19.33
N LYS A 138 -1.33 22.80 -20.66
CA LYS A 138 -0.57 21.74 -21.34
C LYS A 138 0.86 22.17 -21.72
N ASN A 139 1.27 23.39 -21.38
CA ASN A 139 2.61 23.90 -21.68
C ASN A 139 3.59 23.60 -20.52
N SER A 140 4.85 23.27 -20.86
CA SER A 140 5.89 22.95 -19.87
C SER A 140 6.25 24.10 -18.93
N ASN A 141 6.02 25.34 -19.36
CA ASN A 141 6.21 26.56 -18.57
C ASN A 141 4.85 27.09 -18.08
N GLY A 142 3.89 27.28 -18.98
CA GLY A 142 2.60 27.92 -18.69
C GLY A 142 1.81 27.29 -17.53
N ASN A 143 1.94 25.98 -17.32
CA ASN A 143 1.24 25.28 -16.24
C ASN A 143 1.58 25.82 -14.84
N PHE A 144 2.77 26.40 -14.65
CA PHE A 144 3.22 26.94 -13.37
C PHE A 144 2.44 28.20 -12.96
N ILE A 145 2.26 29.15 -13.89
CA ILE A 145 1.46 30.35 -13.59
C ILE A 145 -0.02 30.00 -13.41
N ILE A 146 -0.56 29.00 -14.13
CA ILE A 146 -1.93 28.53 -13.88
C ILE A 146 -2.07 27.89 -12.49
N GLN A 147 -1.07 27.14 -12.02
CA GLN A 147 -1.06 26.65 -10.63
C GLN A 147 -1.10 27.81 -9.62
N LYS A 148 -0.39 28.91 -9.87
CA LYS A 148 -0.48 30.12 -9.04
C LYS A 148 -1.88 30.73 -9.04
N LEU A 149 -2.56 30.79 -10.19
CA LEU A 149 -3.98 31.22 -10.22
C LEU A 149 -4.82 30.34 -9.30
N VAL A 150 -4.68 29.02 -9.39
CA VAL A 150 -5.44 28.06 -8.57
C VAL A 150 -5.13 28.23 -7.07
N GLU A 151 -3.87 28.49 -6.70
CA GLU A 151 -3.44 28.64 -5.29
C GLU A 151 -4.05 29.85 -4.58
N PHE A 152 -4.27 30.94 -5.31
CA PHE A 152 -4.70 32.22 -4.76
C PHE A 152 -6.10 32.65 -5.24
N ALA A 153 -6.80 31.80 -5.98
CA ALA A 153 -8.14 32.09 -6.49
C ALA A 153 -9.17 32.25 -5.36
N THR A 154 -9.95 33.31 -5.46
CA THR A 154 -11.20 33.49 -4.72
C THR A 154 -12.23 32.42 -5.09
N LEU A 155 -13.28 32.29 -4.28
CA LEU A 155 -14.36 31.33 -4.55
C LEU A 155 -14.98 31.49 -5.94
N ASP A 156 -15.12 32.73 -6.45
CA ASP A 156 -15.69 32.96 -7.78
C ASP A 156 -14.68 32.66 -8.89
N GLU A 157 -13.42 32.99 -8.69
CA GLU A 157 -12.33 32.62 -9.61
C GLU A 157 -12.16 31.10 -9.70
N GLN A 158 -12.30 30.37 -8.58
CA GLN A 158 -12.28 28.91 -8.59
C GLN A 158 -13.40 28.31 -9.45
N LYS A 159 -14.61 28.91 -9.44
CA LYS A 159 -15.72 28.47 -10.31
C LYS A 159 -15.38 28.71 -11.78
N VAL A 160 -14.77 29.86 -12.12
CA VAL A 160 -14.32 30.16 -13.48
C VAL A 160 -13.23 29.18 -13.92
N LEU A 161 -12.24 28.91 -13.06
CA LEU A 161 -11.20 27.93 -13.33
C LEU A 161 -11.79 26.54 -13.56
N LEU A 162 -12.72 26.10 -12.70
CA LEU A 162 -13.42 24.83 -12.88
C LEU A 162 -14.16 24.78 -14.22
N GLN A 163 -14.91 25.83 -14.56
CA GLN A 163 -15.60 25.92 -15.85
C GLN A 163 -14.61 25.77 -17.02
N ARG A 164 -13.48 26.48 -16.99
CA ARG A 164 -12.43 26.38 -18.02
C ARG A 164 -11.81 24.99 -18.09
N MET A 165 -11.58 24.34 -16.95
CA MET A 165 -11.05 22.97 -16.90
C MET A 165 -12.02 21.96 -17.50
N VAL A 166 -13.32 22.12 -17.26
CA VAL A 166 -14.38 21.28 -17.86
C VAL A 166 -14.48 21.51 -19.36
N GLU A 167 -14.48 22.77 -19.81
CA GLU A 167 -14.48 23.13 -21.23
C GLU A 167 -13.27 22.57 -21.98
N CYS A 168 -12.09 22.52 -21.34
CA CYS A 168 -10.86 21.95 -21.90
C CYS A 168 -10.82 20.42 -21.93
N GLY A 169 -11.84 19.73 -21.40
CA GLY A 169 -11.85 18.28 -21.21
C GLY A 169 -11.07 17.87 -19.96
N LEU A 170 -11.75 17.79 -18.82
CA LEU A 170 -11.10 17.50 -17.52
C LEU A 170 -10.33 16.17 -17.51
N ALA A 171 -10.88 15.11 -18.12
CA ALA A 171 -10.20 13.82 -18.23
C ALA A 171 -8.91 13.91 -19.06
N ASP A 172 -8.93 14.68 -20.16
CA ASP A 172 -7.74 14.91 -20.99
C ASP A 172 -6.68 15.73 -20.24
N MET A 173 -7.11 16.69 -19.42
CA MET A 173 -6.21 17.42 -18.54
C MET A 173 -5.54 16.50 -17.51
N CYS A 174 -6.27 15.53 -16.94
CA CYS A 174 -5.70 14.53 -16.03
C CYS A 174 -4.62 13.68 -16.73
N LYS A 175 -4.78 13.35 -18.02
CA LYS A 175 -3.83 12.52 -18.77
C LYS A 175 -2.61 13.29 -19.29
N ASP A 176 -2.70 14.62 -19.37
CA ASP A 176 -1.60 15.45 -19.81
C ASP A 176 -0.55 15.66 -18.70
N LYS A 177 0.73 15.48 -19.05
CA LYS A 177 1.87 15.53 -18.11
C LYS A 177 1.96 16.84 -17.31
N PHE A 178 1.53 17.96 -17.89
CA PHE A 178 1.59 19.28 -17.29
C PHE A 178 0.24 19.69 -16.70
N ALA A 179 -0.85 19.52 -17.46
CA ALA A 179 -2.19 19.93 -17.00
C ALA A 179 -2.66 19.11 -15.79
N CYS A 180 -2.20 17.86 -15.63
CA CYS A 180 -2.49 17.06 -14.45
C CYS A 180 -1.98 17.71 -13.15
N ARG A 181 -0.92 18.52 -13.21
CA ARG A 181 -0.43 19.28 -12.05
C ARG A 181 -1.42 20.37 -11.65
N VAL A 182 -2.01 21.06 -12.63
CA VAL A 182 -3.08 22.04 -12.40
C VAL A 182 -4.28 21.37 -11.73
N VAL A 183 -4.73 20.21 -12.25
CA VAL A 183 -5.85 19.46 -11.65
C VAL A 183 -5.54 19.03 -10.21
N GLN A 184 -4.33 18.55 -9.94
CA GLN A 184 -3.93 18.13 -8.59
C GLN A 184 -3.92 19.29 -7.59
N ILE A 185 -3.43 20.47 -7.99
CA ILE A 185 -3.46 21.66 -7.12
C ILE A 185 -4.91 22.12 -6.93
N ALA A 186 -5.76 22.07 -7.96
CA ALA A 186 -7.18 22.39 -7.83
C ALA A 186 -7.89 21.50 -6.81
N VAL A 187 -7.63 20.18 -6.83
CA VAL A 187 -8.14 19.24 -5.82
C VAL A 187 -7.72 19.60 -4.39
N GLN A 188 -6.58 20.26 -4.20
CA GLN A 188 -6.07 20.63 -2.89
C GLN A 188 -6.50 22.02 -2.41
N LYS A 189 -6.72 22.95 -3.35
CA LYS A 189 -6.89 24.38 -3.06
C LYS A 189 -8.32 24.87 -3.23
N PHE A 190 -9.11 24.23 -4.07
CA PHE A 190 -10.50 24.61 -4.25
C PHE A 190 -11.30 24.41 -2.95
N ASP A 191 -12.22 25.34 -2.72
CA ASP A 191 -13.23 25.23 -1.69
C ASP A 191 -14.06 23.97 -1.86
N ARG A 192 -14.62 23.50 -0.74
CA ARG A 192 -15.33 22.21 -0.68
C ARG A 192 -16.44 22.10 -1.73
N SER A 193 -17.18 23.18 -1.99
CA SER A 193 -18.24 23.18 -3.00
C SER A 193 -17.69 23.00 -4.40
N VAL A 194 -16.67 23.79 -4.77
CA VAL A 194 -16.08 23.78 -6.12
C VAL A 194 -15.34 22.47 -6.38
N VAL A 195 -14.56 21.95 -5.43
CA VAL A 195 -13.89 20.65 -5.61
C VAL A 195 -14.92 19.53 -5.73
N THR A 196 -16.04 19.59 -5.01
CA THR A 196 -17.11 18.58 -5.17
C THR A 196 -17.68 18.58 -6.60
N ASP A 197 -17.84 19.75 -7.21
CA ASP A 197 -18.28 19.85 -8.61
C ASP A 197 -17.21 19.39 -9.60
N LEU A 198 -15.92 19.63 -9.32
CA LEU A 198 -14.80 19.02 -10.06
C LEU A 198 -14.88 17.49 -10.02
N ILE A 199 -15.13 16.91 -8.84
CA ILE A 199 -15.25 15.46 -8.68
C ILE A 199 -16.46 14.91 -9.45
N LYS A 200 -17.61 15.61 -9.43
CA LYS A 200 -18.77 15.22 -10.24
C LYS A 200 -18.48 15.25 -11.74
N ALA A 201 -17.72 16.24 -12.21
CA ALA A 201 -17.30 16.31 -13.61
C ALA A 201 -16.33 15.17 -13.99
N LEU A 202 -15.47 14.72 -13.06
CA LEU A 202 -14.61 13.57 -13.29
C LEU A 202 -15.38 12.24 -13.28
N HIS A 203 -16.42 12.14 -12.44
CA HIS A 203 -17.25 10.93 -12.33
C HIS A 203 -17.94 10.55 -13.66
N SER A 204 -18.24 11.50 -14.54
CA SER A 204 -18.84 11.20 -15.86
C SER A 204 -17.84 10.64 -16.89
N SER A 205 -16.55 10.54 -16.53
CA SER A 205 -15.48 10.02 -17.40
C SER A 205 -15.26 8.52 -17.22
N ASP A 206 -14.48 7.90 -18.11
CA ASP A 206 -14.03 6.52 -17.92
C ASP A 206 -12.99 6.45 -16.78
N LEU A 207 -13.46 6.03 -15.60
CA LEU A 207 -12.62 5.93 -14.41
C LEU A 207 -11.63 4.76 -14.48
N VAL A 208 -11.86 3.71 -15.29
CA VAL A 208 -10.87 2.64 -15.48
C VAL A 208 -9.66 3.21 -16.21
N ASP A 209 -9.91 3.93 -17.30
CA ASP A 209 -8.88 4.57 -18.10
C ASP A 209 -8.06 5.58 -17.28
N ILE A 210 -8.73 6.42 -16.47
CA ILE A 210 -8.05 7.33 -15.52
C ILE A 210 -7.21 6.56 -14.47
N CYS A 211 -7.70 5.41 -13.99
CA CYS A 211 -7.01 4.65 -12.95
C CYS A 211 -5.91 3.72 -13.48
N THR A 212 -5.72 3.63 -14.79
CA THR A 212 -4.69 2.78 -15.41
C THR A 212 -3.66 3.57 -16.22
N ASP A 213 -3.90 4.87 -16.43
CA ASP A 213 -2.94 5.77 -17.03
C ASP A 213 -1.94 6.34 -15.99
N GLN A 214 -0.67 6.41 -16.40
CA GLN A 214 0.45 6.79 -15.53
C GLN A 214 0.34 8.24 -15.02
N THR A 215 -0.32 9.13 -15.76
CA THR A 215 -0.39 10.55 -15.42
C THR A 215 -1.65 10.86 -14.62
N SER A 216 -2.82 10.43 -15.12
CA SER A 216 -4.13 10.74 -14.56
C SER A 216 -4.42 10.03 -13.24
N ILE A 217 -3.75 8.90 -12.98
CA ILE A 217 -3.78 8.23 -11.67
C ILE A 217 -3.39 9.19 -10.53
N HIS A 218 -2.51 10.15 -10.78
CA HIS A 218 -2.06 11.09 -9.76
C HIS A 218 -3.18 12.04 -9.31
N ALA A 219 -4.11 12.40 -10.21
CA ALA A 219 -5.30 13.16 -9.83
C ALA A 219 -6.18 12.33 -8.87
N MET A 220 -6.45 11.07 -9.19
CA MET A 220 -7.22 10.16 -8.32
C MET A 220 -6.54 9.90 -6.97
N GLN A 221 -5.21 9.75 -6.96
CA GLN A 221 -4.45 9.64 -5.71
C GLN A 221 -4.55 10.92 -4.87
N ARG A 222 -4.56 12.10 -5.50
CA ARG A 222 -4.73 13.38 -4.80
C ARG A 222 -6.10 13.49 -4.17
N ILE A 223 -7.14 13.08 -4.90
CA ILE A 223 -8.54 12.99 -4.44
C ILE A 223 -8.63 12.11 -3.20
N VAL A 224 -8.20 10.85 -3.30
CA VAL A 224 -8.28 9.86 -2.21
C VAL A 224 -7.50 10.32 -0.97
N ARG A 225 -6.31 10.93 -1.17
CA ARG A 225 -5.43 11.34 -0.07
C ARG A 225 -5.90 12.58 0.68
N HIS A 226 -6.40 13.60 -0.02
CA HIS A 226 -6.64 14.92 0.58
C HIS A 226 -8.11 15.21 0.85
N LEU A 227 -9.03 14.61 0.10
CA LEU A 227 -10.45 14.90 0.25
C LEU A 227 -11.11 14.00 1.30
N PRO A 228 -12.09 14.53 2.04
CA PRO A 228 -13.02 13.74 2.86
C PRO A 228 -13.69 12.62 2.03
N VAL A 229 -13.87 11.44 2.64
CA VAL A 229 -14.39 10.24 1.96
C VAL A 229 -15.78 10.46 1.37
N ASP A 230 -16.61 11.28 2.00
CA ASP A 230 -17.96 11.59 1.51
C ASP A 230 -17.95 12.18 0.09
N ILE A 231 -16.90 12.93 -0.28
CA ILE A 231 -16.75 13.52 -1.62
C ILE A 231 -16.46 12.46 -2.68
N TRP A 232 -15.72 11.40 -2.32
CA TRP A 232 -15.29 10.36 -3.27
C TRP A 232 -15.92 8.99 -3.01
N THR A 233 -17.07 8.95 -2.33
CA THR A 233 -17.87 7.73 -2.12
C THR A 233 -18.15 7.02 -3.45
N PHE A 234 -18.51 7.78 -4.49
CA PHE A 234 -18.79 7.28 -5.84
C PHE A 234 -17.63 6.42 -6.40
N PHE A 235 -16.38 6.71 -6.01
CA PHE A 235 -15.23 5.97 -6.51
C PHE A 235 -15.17 4.56 -5.91
N VAL A 236 -15.54 4.40 -4.63
CA VAL A 236 -15.68 3.07 -4.03
C VAL A 236 -16.84 2.31 -4.68
N GLU A 237 -17.95 3.01 -4.96
CA GLU A 237 -19.10 2.46 -5.68
C GLU A 237 -18.75 1.97 -7.08
N PHE A 238 -17.99 2.78 -7.81
CA PHE A 238 -17.41 2.41 -9.09
C PHE A 238 -16.53 1.17 -8.98
N LEU A 239 -15.62 1.09 -8.00
CA LEU A 239 -14.71 -0.04 -7.84
C LEU A 239 -15.46 -1.36 -7.63
N TYR A 240 -16.45 -1.40 -6.73
CA TYR A 240 -17.19 -2.64 -6.46
C TYR A 240 -18.21 -3.01 -7.53
N SER A 241 -18.48 -2.11 -8.49
CA SER A 241 -19.41 -2.34 -9.60
C SER A 241 -18.76 -3.13 -10.73
N GLY A 242 -19.44 -4.20 -11.18
CA GLY A 242 -18.98 -5.01 -12.32
C GLY A 242 -17.57 -5.57 -12.13
N ASP A 243 -16.75 -5.47 -13.18
CA ASP A 243 -15.35 -5.93 -13.19
C ASP A 243 -14.33 -4.80 -12.92
N ASN A 244 -14.78 -3.61 -12.49
CA ASN A 244 -13.92 -2.43 -12.35
C ASN A 244 -12.79 -2.65 -11.35
N LEU A 245 -13.07 -3.24 -10.17
CA LEU A 245 -12.02 -3.60 -9.20
C LEU A 245 -10.95 -4.49 -9.83
N MET A 246 -11.37 -5.45 -10.67
CA MET A 246 -10.43 -6.37 -11.32
C MET A 246 -9.59 -5.65 -12.37
N ALA A 247 -10.19 -4.76 -13.17
CA ALA A 247 -9.48 -3.96 -14.15
C ALA A 247 -8.42 -3.07 -13.48
N VAL A 248 -8.79 -2.35 -12.42
CA VAL A 248 -7.89 -1.43 -11.71
C VAL A 248 -6.81 -2.18 -10.92
N CYS A 249 -7.14 -3.27 -10.21
CA CYS A 249 -6.15 -4.02 -9.43
C CYS A 249 -5.09 -4.72 -10.30
N ARG A 250 -5.43 -5.09 -11.53
CA ARG A 250 -4.52 -5.78 -12.46
C ARG A 250 -3.59 -4.85 -13.21
N ASP A 251 -3.74 -3.54 -13.02
CA ASP A 251 -2.85 -2.54 -13.57
C ASP A 251 -1.69 -2.21 -12.62
N LYS A 252 -0.55 -1.83 -13.19
CA LYS A 252 0.68 -1.49 -12.48
C LYS A 252 0.51 -0.27 -11.56
N TYR A 253 -0.30 0.71 -11.95
CA TYR A 253 -0.54 1.94 -11.19
C TYR A 253 -1.83 1.82 -10.36
N GLY A 254 -2.87 1.24 -10.94
CA GLY A 254 -4.18 1.07 -10.32
C GLY A 254 -4.14 0.27 -9.02
N CYS A 255 -3.32 -0.79 -8.95
CA CYS A 255 -3.19 -1.59 -7.73
C CYS A 255 -2.71 -0.77 -6.51
N ARG A 256 -1.86 0.25 -6.75
CA ARG A 256 -1.36 1.14 -5.70
C ARG A 256 -2.39 2.18 -5.27
N LEU A 257 -3.30 2.58 -6.16
CA LEU A 257 -4.44 3.41 -5.80
C LEU A 257 -5.42 2.62 -4.91
N VAL A 258 -5.72 1.36 -5.23
CA VAL A 258 -6.61 0.53 -4.41
C VAL A 258 -6.07 0.33 -2.99
N GLN A 259 -4.74 0.16 -2.83
CA GLN A 259 -4.12 0.13 -1.49
C GLN A 259 -4.35 1.44 -0.72
N GLN A 260 -4.18 2.59 -1.38
CA GLN A 260 -4.45 3.90 -0.77
C GLN A 260 -5.93 4.09 -0.39
N VAL A 261 -6.86 3.54 -1.18
CA VAL A 261 -8.28 3.52 -0.83
C VAL A 261 -8.49 2.70 0.45
N ILE A 262 -7.92 1.50 0.54
CA ILE A 262 -7.99 0.67 1.75
C ILE A 262 -7.44 1.42 2.97
N ASP A 263 -6.32 2.14 2.83
CA ASP A 263 -5.75 2.95 3.91
C ASP A 263 -6.70 4.03 4.40
N ARG A 264 -7.22 4.84 3.47
CA ARG A 264 -8.10 5.96 3.80
C ARG A 264 -9.43 5.50 4.42
N LEU A 265 -9.91 4.33 4.03
CA LEU A 265 -11.13 3.75 4.60
C LEU A 265 -10.90 3.08 5.97
N SER A 266 -9.67 2.63 6.27
CA SER A 266 -9.34 1.92 7.52
C SER A 266 -8.62 2.77 8.58
N GLU A 267 -8.13 3.96 8.22
CA GLU A 267 -7.38 4.83 9.15
C GLU A 267 -8.24 5.47 10.25
N ASN A 268 -7.58 5.95 11.31
CA ASN A 268 -8.17 6.82 12.35
C ASN A 268 -9.52 6.32 12.90
N SER A 269 -9.50 5.16 13.55
CA SER A 269 -10.69 4.47 14.09
C SER A 269 -11.49 5.27 15.12
N LYS A 270 -10.91 6.33 15.68
CA LYS A 270 -11.55 7.22 16.66
C LYS A 270 -12.33 8.38 16.01
N ALA A 271 -12.19 8.58 14.69
CA ALA A 271 -12.87 9.67 13.99
C ALA A 271 -14.39 9.44 13.91
N PRO A 272 -15.23 10.49 14.07
CA PRO A 272 -16.69 10.35 13.99
C PRO A 272 -17.19 9.75 12.67
N CYS A 273 -16.48 9.98 11.56
CA CYS A 273 -16.80 9.45 10.24
C CYS A 273 -16.36 7.99 10.01
N PHE A 274 -15.71 7.34 10.99
CA PHE A 274 -15.14 6.00 10.81
C PHE A 274 -16.20 4.94 10.45
N ASN A 275 -17.40 5.01 11.04
CA ASN A 275 -18.47 4.06 10.73
C ASN A 275 -18.92 4.10 9.27
N ALA A 276 -19.03 5.30 8.68
CA ALA A 276 -19.38 5.44 7.26
C ALA A 276 -18.26 4.89 6.35
N ARG A 277 -17.00 5.16 6.71
CA ARG A 277 -15.83 4.61 5.99
C ARG A 277 -15.75 3.09 6.09
N LEU A 278 -16.10 2.53 7.24
CA LEU A 278 -16.10 1.09 7.48
C LEU A 278 -17.13 0.36 6.61
N GLN A 279 -18.31 0.94 6.38
CA GLN A 279 -19.31 0.38 5.46
C GLN A 279 -18.75 0.28 4.04
N LEU A 280 -18.11 1.34 3.54
CA LEU A 280 -17.46 1.36 2.24
C LEU A 280 -16.30 0.35 2.16
N LEU A 281 -15.49 0.27 3.21
CA LEU A 281 -14.42 -0.73 3.32
C LEU A 281 -14.97 -2.15 3.21
N HIS A 282 -16.09 -2.43 3.88
CA HIS A 282 -16.71 -3.75 3.86
C HIS A 282 -17.17 -4.16 2.46
N THR A 283 -17.80 -3.24 1.73
CA THR A 283 -18.21 -3.50 0.34
C THR A 283 -17.01 -3.75 -0.57
N LEU A 284 -15.97 -2.92 -0.48
CA LEU A 284 -14.74 -3.09 -1.24
C LEU A 284 -14.06 -4.43 -0.94
N MET A 285 -13.87 -4.74 0.34
CA MET A 285 -13.20 -5.97 0.77
C MET A 285 -14.00 -7.23 0.46
N SER A 286 -15.34 -7.15 0.43
CA SER A 286 -16.17 -8.26 -0.04
C SER A 286 -15.88 -8.62 -1.50
N CYS A 287 -15.64 -7.62 -2.35
CA CYS A 287 -15.22 -7.86 -3.74
C CYS A 287 -13.78 -8.40 -3.84
N VAL A 288 -12.86 -7.96 -2.98
CA VAL A 288 -11.50 -8.51 -2.89
C VAL A 288 -11.54 -9.99 -2.49
N VAL A 289 -12.30 -10.35 -1.45
CA VAL A 289 -12.44 -11.74 -0.97
C VAL A 289 -13.07 -12.62 -2.07
N ARG A 290 -14.14 -12.16 -2.72
CA ARG A 290 -14.79 -12.91 -3.82
C ARG A 290 -13.84 -13.22 -4.98
N ASN A 291 -12.92 -12.30 -5.28
CA ASN A 291 -11.96 -12.45 -6.39
C ASN A 291 -10.55 -12.87 -5.96
N CYS A 292 -10.36 -13.23 -4.68
CA CYS A 292 -9.04 -13.35 -4.08
C CYS A 292 -8.10 -14.25 -4.88
N TYR A 293 -8.54 -15.42 -5.34
CA TYR A 293 -7.70 -16.33 -6.12
C TYR A 293 -7.15 -15.68 -7.41
N ARG A 294 -8.01 -14.95 -8.14
CA ARG A 294 -7.64 -14.24 -9.38
C ARG A 294 -6.73 -13.04 -9.10
N LEU A 295 -6.90 -12.38 -7.96
CA LEU A 295 -6.07 -11.27 -7.53
C LEU A 295 -4.68 -11.77 -7.09
N SER A 296 -4.64 -12.81 -6.25
CA SER A 296 -3.40 -13.40 -5.73
C SER A 296 -2.49 -13.94 -6.83
N SER A 297 -3.05 -14.45 -7.94
CA SER A 297 -2.28 -15.05 -9.04
C SER A 297 -1.94 -14.07 -10.17
N ASN A 298 -2.17 -12.77 -9.98
CA ASN A 298 -1.84 -11.73 -10.97
C ASN A 298 -0.60 -10.93 -10.54
N GLU A 299 0.19 -10.48 -11.51
CA GLU A 299 1.50 -9.85 -11.28
C GLU A 299 1.48 -8.53 -10.50
N PHE A 300 0.35 -7.80 -10.52
CA PHE A 300 0.18 -6.55 -9.77
C PHE A 300 -0.87 -6.69 -8.65
N ALA A 301 -2.00 -7.34 -8.94
CA ALA A 301 -3.10 -7.44 -7.99
C ALA A 301 -2.75 -8.27 -6.74
N ASN A 302 -1.75 -9.15 -6.81
CA ASN A 302 -1.28 -9.91 -5.65
C ASN A 302 -0.83 -8.97 -4.52
N TYR A 303 -0.28 -7.79 -4.85
CA TYR A 303 0.13 -6.80 -3.85
C TYR A 303 -1.05 -6.24 -3.07
N VAL A 304 -2.25 -6.17 -3.64
CA VAL A 304 -3.47 -5.74 -2.90
C VAL A 304 -3.87 -6.80 -1.87
N VAL A 305 -3.79 -8.09 -2.23
CA VAL A 305 -4.09 -9.18 -1.28
C VAL A 305 -3.03 -9.26 -0.18
N GLN A 306 -1.75 -9.16 -0.55
CA GLN A 306 -0.66 -9.07 0.41
C GLN A 306 -0.85 -7.87 1.35
N TYR A 307 -1.27 -6.72 0.81
CA TYR A 307 -1.55 -5.52 1.60
C TYR A 307 -2.60 -5.81 2.67
N ALA A 308 -3.76 -6.34 2.26
CA ALA A 308 -4.84 -6.68 3.17
C ALA A 308 -4.43 -7.68 4.27
N ILE A 309 -3.55 -8.64 3.94
CA ILE A 309 -3.03 -9.62 4.92
C ILE A 309 -2.06 -8.98 5.92
N LYS A 310 -1.23 -8.04 5.48
CA LYS A 310 -0.17 -7.40 6.28
C LYS A 310 -0.69 -6.25 7.15
N SER A 311 -1.81 -5.64 6.77
CA SER A 311 -2.38 -4.48 7.47
C SER A 311 -2.93 -4.86 8.85
N SER A 312 -2.73 -3.97 9.82
CA SER A 312 -3.18 -4.12 11.20
C SER A 312 -4.57 -3.49 11.45
N GLY A 313 -5.08 -3.64 12.67
CA GLY A 313 -6.33 -2.98 13.09
C GLY A 313 -7.56 -3.67 12.48
N ILE A 314 -8.48 -2.90 11.89
CA ILE A 314 -9.71 -3.48 11.32
C ILE A 314 -9.43 -4.43 10.14
N MET A 315 -8.27 -4.28 9.49
CA MET A 315 -7.87 -5.14 8.38
C MET A 315 -7.59 -6.58 8.78
N GLU A 316 -7.31 -6.84 10.06
CA GLU A 316 -7.08 -8.18 10.61
C GLU A 316 -8.30 -9.10 10.42
N MET A 317 -9.52 -8.55 10.53
CA MET A 317 -10.75 -9.27 10.23
C MET A 317 -10.80 -9.75 8.76
N TYR A 318 -10.36 -8.91 7.83
CA TYR A 318 -10.34 -9.25 6.40
C TYR A 318 -9.18 -10.18 6.06
N ARG A 319 -8.03 -10.06 6.71
CA ARG A 319 -6.94 -11.04 6.64
C ARG A 319 -7.46 -12.42 6.99
N ASP A 320 -8.12 -12.56 8.14
CA ASP A 320 -8.63 -13.85 8.62
C ASP A 320 -9.66 -14.44 7.65
N MET A 321 -10.51 -13.59 7.07
CA MET A 321 -11.49 -13.97 6.04
C MET A 321 -10.83 -14.41 4.72
N ILE A 322 -9.80 -13.70 4.27
CA ILE A 322 -9.02 -14.08 3.08
C ILE A 322 -8.37 -15.45 3.30
N ILE A 323 -7.73 -15.65 4.46
CA ILE A 323 -7.08 -16.93 4.79
C ILE A 323 -8.11 -18.06 4.84
N ASP A 324 -9.20 -17.92 5.60
CA ASP A 324 -10.19 -19.01 5.75
C ASP A 324 -10.95 -19.31 4.46
N LYS A 325 -11.42 -18.27 3.75
CA LYS A 325 -12.31 -18.45 2.59
C LYS A 325 -11.58 -18.69 1.28
N CYS A 326 -10.33 -18.23 1.15
CA CYS A 326 -9.65 -18.22 -0.13
C CYS A 326 -8.39 -19.08 -0.14
N LEU A 327 -7.54 -18.96 0.89
CA LEU A 327 -6.21 -19.57 0.89
C LEU A 327 -6.22 -21.00 1.42
N LEU A 328 -6.91 -21.24 2.53
CA LEU A 328 -7.14 -22.60 3.02
C LEU A 328 -7.82 -23.42 1.91
N ARG A 329 -7.47 -24.70 1.87
CA ARG A 329 -7.83 -25.69 0.85
C ARG A 329 -7.21 -25.45 -0.53
N ASN A 330 -6.43 -24.38 -0.70
CA ASN A 330 -5.70 -24.04 -1.92
C ASN A 330 -4.20 -23.80 -1.68
N LEU A 331 -3.66 -24.07 -0.48
CA LEU A 331 -2.28 -23.72 -0.14
C LEU A 331 -1.26 -24.39 -1.06
N LEU A 332 -1.44 -25.67 -1.39
CA LEU A 332 -0.51 -26.40 -2.28
C LEU A 332 -0.50 -25.81 -3.69
N SER A 333 -1.66 -25.49 -4.26
CA SER A 333 -1.74 -24.96 -5.62
C SER A 333 -1.22 -23.52 -5.68
N MET A 334 -1.61 -22.66 -4.73
CA MET A 334 -1.18 -21.26 -4.69
C MET A 334 0.30 -21.10 -4.34
N SER A 335 0.87 -22.00 -3.53
CA SER A 335 2.32 -22.00 -3.26
C SER A 335 3.16 -22.34 -4.50
N GLN A 336 2.55 -22.93 -5.53
CA GLN A 336 3.20 -23.25 -6.80
C GLN A 336 2.99 -22.17 -7.87
N ASP A 337 2.18 -21.15 -7.60
CA ASP A 337 2.02 -20.01 -8.50
C ASP A 337 3.12 -18.96 -8.26
N LYS A 338 3.55 -18.28 -9.32
CA LYS A 338 4.65 -17.29 -9.27
C LYS A 338 4.34 -16.10 -8.36
N TYR A 339 3.08 -15.67 -8.31
CA TYR A 339 2.66 -14.47 -7.59
C TYR A 339 1.91 -14.83 -6.32
N ALA A 340 1.06 -15.86 -6.36
CA ALA A 340 0.30 -16.27 -5.20
C ALA A 340 1.17 -16.90 -4.11
N SER A 341 2.35 -17.45 -4.45
CA SER A 341 3.28 -17.95 -3.42
C SER A 341 3.66 -16.86 -2.41
N HIS A 342 3.82 -15.61 -2.86
CA HIS A 342 4.11 -14.47 -1.97
C HIS A 342 2.92 -14.11 -1.08
N VAL A 343 1.69 -14.32 -1.57
CA VAL A 343 0.47 -14.18 -0.74
C VAL A 343 0.45 -15.27 0.33
N ILE A 344 0.82 -16.51 0.00
CA ILE A 344 0.90 -17.61 0.96
C ILE A 344 1.99 -17.37 2.00
N GLU A 345 3.19 -16.91 1.60
CA GLU A 345 4.26 -16.53 2.53
C GLU A 345 3.77 -15.46 3.52
N GLY A 346 3.11 -14.40 3.02
CA GLY A 346 2.49 -13.39 3.86
C GLY A 346 1.44 -13.96 4.81
N ALA A 347 0.56 -14.84 4.32
CA ALA A 347 -0.45 -15.48 5.15
C ALA A 347 0.17 -16.27 6.31
N PHE A 348 1.24 -17.03 6.07
CA PHE A 348 1.94 -17.76 7.13
C PHE A 348 2.53 -16.84 8.20
N ILE A 349 3.03 -15.66 7.82
CA ILE A 349 3.61 -14.68 8.77
C ILE A 349 2.51 -14.05 9.63
N PHE A 350 1.41 -13.63 9.02
CA PHE A 350 0.41 -12.76 9.68
C PHE A 350 -0.82 -13.51 10.19
N ALA A 351 -0.97 -14.81 9.91
CA ALA A 351 -2.10 -15.60 10.38
C ALA A 351 -2.20 -15.60 11.92
N PRO A 352 -3.43 -15.50 12.47
CA PRO A 352 -3.66 -15.78 13.88
C PRO A 352 -3.36 -17.26 14.19
N PRO A 353 -3.03 -17.62 15.45
CA PRO A 353 -2.58 -18.98 15.81
C PRO A 353 -3.51 -20.11 15.36
N SER A 354 -4.82 -19.89 15.41
CA SER A 354 -5.83 -20.86 14.96
C SER A 354 -5.71 -21.16 13.46
N LEU A 355 -5.68 -20.11 12.62
CA LEU A 355 -5.56 -20.27 11.18
C LEU A 355 -4.16 -20.76 10.77
N LEU A 356 -3.11 -20.32 11.45
CA LEU A 356 -1.75 -20.84 11.22
C LEU A 356 -1.69 -22.35 11.45
N THR A 357 -2.36 -22.84 12.51
CA THR A 357 -2.47 -24.27 12.80
C THR A 357 -3.18 -25.01 11.67
N GLU A 358 -4.32 -24.49 11.20
CA GLU A 358 -5.03 -25.08 10.05
C GLU A 358 -4.16 -25.11 8.79
N MET A 359 -3.42 -24.03 8.52
CA MET A 359 -2.52 -23.94 7.36
C MET A 359 -1.37 -24.95 7.43
N MET A 360 -0.72 -25.09 8.60
CA MET A 360 0.34 -26.08 8.81
C MET A 360 -0.20 -27.50 8.66
N THR A 361 -1.34 -27.81 9.29
CA THR A 361 -1.99 -29.13 9.19
C THR A 361 -2.39 -29.44 7.75
N GLU A 362 -2.88 -28.47 6.99
CA GLU A 362 -3.22 -28.67 5.59
C GLU A 362 -2.00 -29.06 4.74
N ILE A 363 -0.86 -28.40 4.91
CA ILE A 363 0.37 -28.75 4.18
C ILE A 363 0.89 -30.14 4.57
N PHE A 364 0.84 -30.52 5.85
CA PHE A 364 1.34 -31.82 6.28
C PHE A 364 0.41 -32.98 5.92
N ASP A 365 -0.89 -32.80 6.11
CA ASP A 365 -1.85 -33.90 6.21
C ASP A 365 -3.13 -33.65 5.38
N GLY A 366 -3.28 -32.48 4.74
CA GLY A 366 -4.51 -32.08 4.03
C GLY A 366 -4.65 -32.56 2.59
N TYR A 367 -3.58 -33.08 1.98
CA TYR A 367 -3.56 -33.48 0.58
C TYR A 367 -3.34 -34.99 0.41
N VAL A 368 -4.09 -35.60 -0.50
CA VAL A 368 -3.87 -37.00 -0.90
C VAL A 368 -2.53 -37.09 -1.62
N LYS A 369 -1.73 -38.12 -1.31
CA LYS A 369 -0.44 -38.35 -1.98
C LYS A 369 -0.63 -38.69 -3.45
N ASP A 370 0.34 -38.31 -4.28
CA ASP A 370 0.37 -38.69 -5.68
C ASP A 370 0.49 -40.22 -5.82
N HIS A 371 -0.47 -40.86 -6.49
CA HIS A 371 -0.54 -42.34 -6.58
C HIS A 371 0.67 -42.98 -7.28
N GLY A 372 1.33 -42.25 -8.19
CA GLY A 372 2.49 -42.77 -8.93
C GLY A 372 3.82 -42.59 -8.18
N THR A 373 4.01 -41.44 -7.53
CA THR A 373 5.30 -41.08 -6.89
C THR A 373 5.28 -41.17 -5.37
N ASN A 374 4.12 -41.42 -4.76
CA ASN A 374 3.88 -41.41 -3.31
C ASN A 374 4.34 -40.11 -2.63
N ARG A 375 4.39 -39.01 -3.38
CA ARG A 375 4.78 -37.68 -2.88
C ARG A 375 3.58 -36.98 -2.26
N ASP A 376 3.79 -36.38 -1.09
CA ASP A 376 2.81 -35.49 -0.47
C ASP A 376 3.07 -34.01 -0.83
N ALA A 377 2.27 -33.11 -0.27
CA ALA A 377 2.37 -31.67 -0.50
C ALA A 377 3.74 -31.10 -0.11
N LEU A 378 4.31 -31.55 1.03
CA LEU A 378 5.63 -31.08 1.47
C LEU A 378 6.74 -31.53 0.50
N ASP A 379 6.66 -32.76 -0.03
CA ASP A 379 7.59 -33.23 -1.06
C ASP A 379 7.51 -32.41 -2.34
N ILE A 380 6.30 -32.00 -2.74
CA ILE A 380 6.09 -31.17 -3.92
C ILE A 380 6.72 -29.79 -3.70
N LEU A 381 6.41 -29.13 -2.58
CA LEU A 381 6.84 -27.76 -2.32
C LEU A 381 8.34 -27.63 -2.12
N LEU A 382 8.99 -28.60 -1.43
CA LEU A 382 10.44 -28.60 -1.20
C LEU A 382 11.26 -28.46 -2.51
N PHE A 383 10.78 -29.06 -3.60
CA PHE A 383 11.47 -29.06 -4.89
C PHE A 383 10.82 -28.15 -5.95
N HIS A 384 9.76 -27.42 -5.61
CA HIS A 384 9.10 -26.52 -6.54
C HIS A 384 9.83 -25.17 -6.63
N GLN A 385 9.88 -24.56 -7.83
CA GLN A 385 10.60 -23.30 -8.08
C GLN A 385 10.10 -22.10 -7.25
N TYR A 386 8.82 -22.09 -6.85
CA TYR A 386 8.22 -21.07 -5.96
C TYR A 386 7.88 -21.63 -4.57
N GLY A 387 7.23 -22.79 -4.49
CA GLY A 387 6.87 -23.45 -3.23
C GLY A 387 8.00 -23.64 -2.21
N ASN A 388 9.26 -23.75 -2.65
CA ASN A 388 10.39 -23.86 -1.73
C ASN A 388 10.55 -22.63 -0.81
N TYR A 389 10.11 -21.44 -1.25
CA TYR A 389 10.13 -20.23 -0.43
C TYR A 389 9.07 -20.29 0.67
N VAL A 390 7.88 -20.85 0.37
CA VAL A 390 6.84 -21.10 1.37
C VAL A 390 7.35 -22.06 2.47
N VAL A 391 8.06 -23.13 2.10
CA VAL A 391 8.64 -24.04 3.09
C VAL A 391 9.72 -23.36 3.93
N GLN A 392 10.58 -22.54 3.33
CA GLN A 392 11.56 -21.72 4.07
C GLN A 392 10.87 -20.77 5.07
N GLN A 393 9.73 -20.19 4.69
CA GLN A 393 8.94 -19.34 5.56
C GLN A 393 8.35 -20.13 6.74
N MET A 394 7.82 -21.34 6.50
CA MET A 394 7.34 -22.24 7.56
C MET A 394 8.47 -22.58 8.57
N ILE A 395 9.67 -22.88 8.08
CA ILE A 395 10.86 -23.13 8.92
C ILE A 395 11.20 -21.89 9.74
N THR A 396 11.24 -20.72 9.09
CA THR A 396 11.55 -19.44 9.75
C THR A 396 10.60 -19.16 10.90
N ILE A 397 9.29 -19.34 10.69
CA ILE A 397 8.26 -19.18 11.73
C ILE A 397 8.51 -20.13 12.90
N CYS A 398 8.75 -21.42 12.63
CA CYS A 398 9.00 -22.38 13.69
C CYS A 398 10.27 -22.05 14.47
N THR A 399 11.35 -21.71 13.79
CA THR A 399 12.63 -21.36 14.45
C THR A 399 12.52 -20.07 15.26
N SER A 400 11.84 -19.03 14.76
CA SER A 400 11.61 -17.78 15.49
C SER A 400 10.80 -18.01 16.77
N ALA A 401 9.74 -18.82 16.71
CA ALA A 401 8.96 -19.21 17.87
C ALA A 401 9.80 -19.95 18.92
N LEU A 402 10.57 -20.97 18.49
CA LEU A 402 11.39 -21.79 19.39
C LEU A 402 12.59 -21.05 19.99
N MET A 403 13.08 -20.00 19.32
CA MET A 403 14.13 -19.12 19.84
C MET A 403 13.59 -18.00 20.75
N GLY A 404 12.27 -17.93 20.97
CA GLY A 404 11.65 -16.85 21.75
C GLY A 404 11.74 -15.48 21.07
N LYS A 405 11.82 -15.43 19.74
CA LYS A 405 11.86 -14.20 18.93
C LYS A 405 10.48 -13.73 18.46
N GLU A 406 9.42 -14.44 18.79
CA GLU A 406 8.04 -14.01 18.53
C GLU A 406 7.64 -12.89 19.49
N GLU A 407 6.98 -11.85 18.96
CA GLU A 407 6.42 -10.77 19.78
C GLU A 407 5.27 -11.25 20.67
N ARG A 408 4.59 -12.33 20.25
CA ARG A 408 3.48 -12.94 20.98
C ARG A 408 4.01 -13.81 22.12
N ARG A 409 3.40 -13.71 23.30
CA ARG A 409 3.63 -14.67 24.39
C ARG A 409 3.03 -16.02 24.01
N LEU A 410 3.88 -16.99 23.72
CA LEU A 410 3.48 -18.36 23.43
C LEU A 410 3.34 -19.16 24.72
N SER A 411 2.26 -19.93 24.85
CA SER A 411 2.13 -20.90 25.94
C SER A 411 3.08 -22.10 25.73
N PRO A 412 3.38 -22.89 26.78
CA PRO A 412 4.15 -24.12 26.62
C PRO A 412 3.51 -25.10 25.61
N SER A 413 2.17 -25.12 25.52
CA SER A 413 1.45 -25.93 24.54
C SER A 413 1.70 -25.45 23.12
N ASP A 414 1.66 -24.13 22.89
CA ASP A 414 1.93 -23.54 21.57
C ASP A 414 3.37 -23.86 21.13
N LEU A 415 4.35 -23.68 22.01
CA LEU A 415 5.75 -24.02 21.74
C LEU A 415 5.91 -25.51 21.38
N GLY A 416 5.18 -26.41 22.04
CA GLY A 416 5.13 -27.82 21.69
C GLY A 416 4.61 -28.07 20.27
N MET A 417 3.61 -27.31 19.82
CA MET A 417 3.09 -27.40 18.45
C MET A 417 4.11 -26.92 17.41
N TYR A 418 4.76 -25.76 17.65
CA TYR A 418 5.83 -25.27 16.77
C TYR A 418 7.01 -26.26 16.69
N ALA A 419 7.38 -26.89 17.82
CA ALA A 419 8.40 -27.93 17.84
C ALA A 419 7.99 -29.16 17.01
N ALA A 420 6.72 -29.58 17.08
CA ALA A 420 6.22 -30.69 16.28
C ALA A 420 6.22 -30.38 14.78
N TRP A 421 5.82 -29.17 14.37
CA TRP A 421 5.90 -28.73 12.97
C TRP A 421 7.34 -28.68 12.47
N TYR A 422 8.24 -28.10 13.28
CA TYR A 422 9.66 -28.06 12.98
C TYR A 422 10.25 -29.45 12.75
N GLU A 423 9.97 -30.39 13.67
CA GLU A 423 10.49 -31.75 13.59
C GLU A 423 9.93 -32.52 12.40
N LYS A 424 8.65 -32.33 12.05
CA LYS A 424 8.07 -32.88 10.80
C LYS A 424 8.83 -32.41 9.56
N ILE A 425 9.15 -31.11 9.48
CA ILE A 425 9.91 -30.55 8.34
C ILE A 425 11.34 -31.07 8.36
N ARG A 426 12.00 -31.07 9.53
CA ARG A 426 13.37 -31.56 9.71
C ARG A 426 13.53 -33.01 9.27
N CYS A 427 12.70 -33.91 9.81
CA CYS A 427 12.66 -35.32 9.42
C CYS A 427 12.41 -35.51 7.92
N ARG A 428 11.70 -34.59 7.26
CA ARG A 428 11.51 -34.65 5.80
C ARG A 428 12.76 -34.21 5.05
N VAL A 429 13.39 -33.11 5.46
CA VAL A 429 14.59 -32.58 4.84
C VAL A 429 15.75 -33.56 4.98
N GLU A 430 15.94 -34.19 6.14
CA GLU A 430 17.00 -35.19 6.36
C GLU A 430 16.87 -36.38 5.39
N ARG A 431 15.64 -36.89 5.17
CA ARG A 431 15.38 -37.96 4.18
C ARG A 431 15.72 -37.57 2.74
N HIS A 432 15.72 -36.27 2.44
CA HIS A 432 15.93 -35.73 1.09
C HIS A 432 17.23 -34.92 0.95
N SER A 433 18.12 -34.92 1.95
CA SER A 433 19.31 -34.06 2.02
C SER A 433 20.17 -34.13 0.76
N SER A 434 20.54 -35.34 0.33
CA SER A 434 21.39 -35.57 -0.85
C SER A 434 20.77 -35.08 -2.18
N ARG A 435 19.44 -34.96 -2.25
CA ARG A 435 18.74 -34.40 -3.41
C ARG A 435 18.59 -32.89 -3.27
N LEU A 436 18.32 -32.39 -2.06
CA LEU A 436 18.17 -30.96 -1.77
C LEU A 436 19.48 -30.19 -1.96
N GLU A 437 20.63 -30.79 -1.62
CA GLU A 437 21.97 -30.20 -1.84
C GLU A 437 22.26 -29.83 -3.30
N ARG A 438 21.52 -30.42 -4.26
CA ARG A 438 21.63 -30.11 -5.69
C ARG A 438 20.99 -28.79 -6.08
N PHE A 439 20.20 -28.18 -5.19
CA PHE A 439 19.46 -26.94 -5.43
C PHE A 439 19.90 -25.86 -4.44
N SER A 440 20.00 -24.61 -4.90
CA SER A 440 20.31 -23.47 -4.02
C SER A 440 19.27 -23.30 -2.91
N SER A 441 18.00 -23.55 -3.20
CA SER A 441 16.92 -23.57 -2.20
C SER A 441 17.10 -24.68 -1.17
N GLY A 442 17.48 -25.88 -1.61
CA GLY A 442 17.69 -27.02 -0.72
C GLY A 442 18.86 -26.82 0.24
N LYS A 443 19.97 -26.23 -0.22
CA LYS A 443 21.08 -25.82 0.67
C LYS A 443 20.61 -24.83 1.74
N LYS A 444 19.88 -23.78 1.35
CA LYS A 444 19.31 -22.80 2.31
C LYS A 444 18.35 -23.43 3.32
N ILE A 445 17.53 -24.39 2.87
CA ILE A 445 16.60 -25.13 3.73
C ILE A 445 17.38 -25.96 4.77
N ILE A 446 18.40 -26.70 4.34
CA ILE A 446 19.27 -27.50 5.23
C ILE A 446 19.97 -26.58 6.24
N ASP A 447 20.60 -25.49 5.77
CA ASP A 447 21.29 -24.52 6.63
C ASP A 447 20.35 -23.90 7.66
N SER A 448 19.09 -23.63 7.27
CA SER A 448 18.11 -23.02 8.17
C SER A 448 17.69 -23.94 9.31
N LEU A 449 17.72 -25.26 9.12
CA LEU A 449 17.45 -26.26 10.15
C LEU A 449 18.64 -26.51 11.08
N GLN A 450 19.85 -26.11 10.70
CA GLN A 450 21.04 -26.22 11.56
C GLN A 450 21.17 -25.05 12.54
N LYS A 451 20.41 -23.96 12.33
CA LYS A 451 20.47 -22.74 13.15
C LYS A 451 19.88 -22.91 14.55
N LEU A 452 19.01 -23.90 14.76
CA LEU A 452 18.52 -24.20 16.09
C LEU A 452 19.58 -25.08 16.80
N PRO A 453 20.14 -24.65 17.95
CA PRO A 453 20.97 -25.53 18.76
C PRO A 453 20.17 -26.81 19.03
N SER A 454 20.82 -27.97 18.95
CA SER A 454 20.21 -29.24 19.34
C SER A 454 19.49 -29.04 20.67
N ILE A 455 18.17 -29.22 20.68
CA ILE A 455 17.35 -29.15 21.88
C ILE A 455 17.79 -30.32 22.76
N THR A 456 18.90 -30.15 23.47
CA THR A 456 19.25 -31.01 24.59
C THR A 456 18.17 -30.77 25.63
N SER A 457 17.56 -31.87 26.07
CA SER A 457 16.67 -31.98 27.24
C SER A 457 16.90 -30.86 28.26
N PRO A 458 15.83 -30.26 28.83
CA PRO A 458 15.99 -29.16 29.77
C PRO A 458 16.96 -29.58 30.88
N LYS A 459 18.11 -28.91 30.97
CA LYS A 459 18.94 -28.99 32.17
C LYS A 459 18.04 -28.59 33.34
N PRO A 460 18.01 -29.34 34.45
CA PRO A 460 17.27 -28.91 35.62
C PRO A 460 17.76 -27.51 35.98
N LEU A 461 16.82 -26.57 36.09
CA LEU A 461 17.09 -25.23 36.60
C LEU A 461 17.89 -25.38 37.91
N PRO A 462 18.97 -24.61 38.12
CA PRO A 462 19.56 -24.52 39.45
C PRO A 462 18.45 -24.05 40.42
N PRO A 463 18.46 -24.50 41.69
CA PRO A 463 17.44 -24.11 42.64
C PRO A 463 17.36 -22.58 42.68
N ARG A 464 16.16 -22.03 42.51
CA ARG A 464 15.90 -20.60 42.66
C ARG A 464 16.28 -20.20 44.09
N ASP A 465 17.26 -19.32 44.23
CA ASP A 465 17.36 -18.49 45.42
C ASP A 465 16.12 -17.58 45.45
N LEU A 466 15.28 -17.78 46.46
CA LEU A 466 14.09 -16.97 46.70
C LEU A 466 14.49 -15.49 46.81
N SER A 467 13.86 -14.64 46.01
CA SER A 467 14.09 -13.20 46.10
C SER A 467 13.45 -12.64 47.37
N LEU A 468 14.02 -11.57 47.93
CA LEU A 468 13.54 -10.88 49.13
C LEU A 468 12.05 -10.48 49.06
N LEU A 469 11.51 -10.35 47.85
CA LEU A 469 10.10 -10.01 47.59
C LEU A 469 9.14 -11.19 47.87
N GLU A 470 9.60 -12.43 47.71
CA GLU A 470 8.82 -13.64 48.06
C GLU A 470 8.78 -13.88 49.57
N MET A 471 9.77 -13.39 50.35
CA MET A 471 9.72 -13.40 51.81
C MET A 471 8.64 -12.46 52.36
N THR A 472 8.44 -11.30 51.73
CA THR A 472 7.37 -10.36 52.12
C THR A 472 5.97 -10.90 51.85
N ALA A 473 5.77 -11.67 50.77
CA ALA A 473 4.48 -12.28 50.47
C ALA A 473 4.09 -13.41 51.45
N GLN A 474 5.06 -14.07 52.10
CA GLN A 474 4.79 -15.07 53.14
C GLN A 474 4.47 -14.45 54.51
N LEU A 475 4.89 -13.19 54.76
CA LEU A 475 4.57 -12.47 56.00
C LEU A 475 3.12 -11.96 56.02
N ASP A 476 2.56 -11.54 54.88
CA ASP A 476 1.16 -11.09 54.79
C ASP A 476 0.14 -12.25 54.94
N VAL A 477 0.57 -13.49 54.72
CA VAL A 477 -0.25 -14.69 54.97
C VAL A 477 -0.22 -15.11 56.44
N MET A 478 0.78 -14.67 57.22
CA MET A 478 0.92 -14.99 58.64
C MET A 478 0.18 -14.03 59.59
N PHE A 479 -0.27 -12.85 59.12
CA PHE A 479 -1.04 -11.91 59.94
C PHE A 479 -2.34 -11.48 59.24
N PRO A 480 -3.40 -12.30 59.30
CA PRO A 480 -4.71 -11.84 58.87
C PRO A 480 -5.29 -10.93 59.96
N SER A 481 -5.79 -9.77 59.51
CA SER A 481 -6.63 -8.81 60.23
C SER A 481 -5.98 -7.95 61.31
N PHE A 482 -5.86 -6.65 61.04
CA PHE A 482 -6.40 -5.61 61.93
C PHE A 482 -6.70 -4.37 61.08
N LEU A 483 -7.87 -3.77 61.33
CA LEU A 483 -8.40 -2.51 60.78
C LEU A 483 -9.29 -2.62 59.53
N SER A 484 -10.38 -3.36 59.69
CA SER A 484 -11.70 -2.92 59.25
C SER A 484 -12.57 -2.71 60.49
N ASN A 485 -12.78 -1.47 60.95
CA ASN A 485 -14.08 -0.82 61.21
C ASN A 485 -13.95 0.52 61.99
N PRO A 486 -15.01 1.36 62.12
CA PRO A 486 -14.97 2.80 61.87
C PRO A 486 -15.32 3.64 63.12
N LEU A 487 -15.44 4.97 62.96
CA LEU A 487 -16.08 6.00 63.82
C LEU A 487 -15.14 7.09 64.39
N MET A 488 -15.57 8.35 64.14
CA MET A 488 -15.30 9.63 64.84
C MET A 488 -13.82 10.02 65.04
N PHE A 489 -13.31 11.15 64.54
CA PHE A 489 -13.80 12.53 64.57
C PHE A 489 -13.48 13.30 63.29
#